data_AF-J9CK41-F1
#
_entry.id   AF-J9CK41-F1
#
_cell.length_a   1.000
_cell.length_b   1.000
_cell.length_c   1.000
_cell.angle_alpha   90.00
_cell.angle_beta   90.00
_cell.angle_gamma   90.00
#
_symmetry.space_group_name_H-M   'P 1'
#
loop_
_entity.id
_entity.type
_entity.pdbx_description
1 polymer ?
#
loop_
_entity_poly.entity_id
_entity_poly.type
_entity_poly.pdbx_seq_one_letter_code
_entity_poly.pdbx_strand_id
1 'polypeptide(L)'
;MGAWEKVTHDLARLCGLDVPESMLIDFSKYGSTFLVRRFDRNGNSRVHFASAMTMLGKTDGASAADGSSYLELVSFLKSNGADPKRDLKELWRRIVFNMAVSNTDDHMRNHGFILKGDGWHLSPLYDVNPVPEGDELSLCVNEDDATISLDLALEIAPYCDIKAKDAVCMAKEILKTVRENWNRLATACGLSRSAQEYMRPAFSLTYEYEDS
;
A
#
# COMPACT_ATOMS: atom_id res chain seq x y z
N MET A 1 3.15 -14.94 8.63
CA MET A 1 2.62 -14.27 7.43
C MET A 1 1.25 -13.69 7.70
N GLY A 2 0.16 -14.47 7.78
CA GLY A 2 -1.21 -13.90 7.91
C GLY A 2 -1.44 -12.91 9.07
N ALA A 3 -0.82 -13.12 10.24
CA ALA A 3 -0.94 -12.15 11.34
C ALA A 3 -0.26 -10.80 11.03
N TRP A 4 0.88 -10.79 10.33
CA TRP A 4 1.55 -9.55 9.92
C TRP A 4 0.79 -8.85 8.79
N GLU A 5 0.23 -9.62 7.86
CA GLU A 5 -0.67 -9.08 6.82
C GLU A 5 -1.89 -8.40 7.45
N LYS A 6 -2.50 -9.00 8.50
CA LYS A 6 -3.58 -8.38 9.27
C LYS A 6 -3.14 -7.07 9.93
N VAL A 7 -1.96 -7.03 10.53
CA VAL A 7 -1.40 -5.83 11.17
C VAL A 7 -1.28 -4.71 10.13
N THR A 8 -0.65 -4.99 8.99
CA THR A 8 -0.44 -3.99 7.95
C THR A 8 -1.75 -3.55 7.30
N HIS A 9 -2.70 -4.48 7.10
CA HIS A 9 -4.05 -4.14 6.66
C HIS A 9 -4.76 -3.18 7.64
N ASP A 10 -4.66 -3.44 8.94
CA ASP A 10 -5.28 -2.59 9.96
C ASP A 10 -4.58 -1.23 10.07
N LEU A 11 -3.26 -1.19 9.92
CA LEU A 11 -2.49 0.05 9.82
C LEU A 11 -2.96 0.88 8.61
N ALA A 12 -3.10 0.28 7.44
CA ALA A 12 -3.61 0.95 6.25
C ALA A 12 -5.00 1.56 6.50
N ARG A 13 -5.89 0.80 7.16
CA ARG A 13 -7.21 1.29 7.56
C ARG A 13 -7.13 2.48 8.52
N LEU A 14 -6.25 2.44 9.52
CA LEU A 14 -6.05 3.55 10.46
C LEU A 14 -5.47 4.78 9.76
N CYS A 15 -4.63 4.59 8.75
CA CYS A 15 -4.14 5.64 7.87
C CYS A 15 -5.20 6.14 6.88
N GLY A 16 -6.45 5.65 6.95
CA GLY A 16 -7.55 6.10 6.10
C GLY A 16 -7.45 5.65 4.64
N LEU A 17 -6.66 4.60 4.35
CA LEU A 17 -6.62 3.99 3.02
C LEU A 17 -7.86 3.13 2.78
N ASP A 18 -8.25 3.04 1.51
CA ASP A 18 -9.37 2.21 1.06
C ASP A 18 -8.95 0.74 1.07
N VAL A 19 -9.31 0.02 2.13
CA VAL A 19 -9.03 -1.41 2.30
C VAL A 19 -10.32 -2.19 2.53
N PRO A 20 -10.43 -3.44 2.04
CA PRO A 20 -11.62 -4.25 2.29
C PRO A 20 -11.78 -4.58 3.78
N GLU A 21 -12.96 -5.07 4.16
CA GLU A 21 -13.14 -5.66 5.49
C GLU A 21 -12.27 -6.90 5.66
N SER A 22 -11.71 -7.08 6.85
CA SER A 22 -10.80 -8.17 7.13
C SER A 22 -10.90 -8.67 8.57
N MET A 23 -10.55 -9.94 8.78
CA MET A 23 -10.51 -10.57 10.09
C MET A 23 -9.37 -11.59 10.17
N LEU A 24 -8.98 -11.92 11.39
CA LEU A 24 -8.01 -12.96 11.70
C LEU A 24 -8.74 -14.09 12.43
N ILE A 25 -8.71 -15.31 11.89
CA ILE A 25 -9.39 -16.47 12.48
C ILE A 25 -8.38 -17.56 12.81
N ASP A 26 -8.49 -18.12 14.01
CA ASP A 26 -7.75 -19.31 14.41
C ASP A 26 -8.52 -20.58 14.01
N PHE A 27 -8.14 -21.20 12.90
CA PHE A 27 -8.70 -22.49 12.50
C PHE A 27 -8.01 -23.68 13.20
N SER A 28 -6.84 -23.46 13.80
CA SER A 28 -6.12 -24.47 14.54
C SER A 28 -5.14 -23.86 15.54
N LYS A 29 -4.63 -24.68 16.46
CA LYS A 29 -3.54 -24.32 17.37
C LYS A 29 -2.21 -23.98 16.70
N TYR A 30 -2.08 -24.22 15.39
CA TYR A 30 -0.83 -24.07 14.64
C TYR A 30 -0.69 -22.70 13.95
N GLY A 31 -1.73 -21.88 13.97
CA GLY A 31 -1.66 -20.52 13.46
C GLY A 31 -3.01 -19.95 13.05
N SER A 32 -3.00 -18.64 12.91
CA SER A 32 -4.12 -17.84 12.44
C SER A 32 -4.13 -17.73 10.92
N THR A 33 -5.32 -17.66 10.33
CA THR A 33 -5.55 -17.38 8.92
C THR A 33 -6.14 -15.99 8.77
N PHE A 34 -5.52 -15.20 7.91
CA PHE A 34 -6.03 -13.88 7.53
C PHE A 34 -7.11 -14.02 6.45
N LEU A 35 -8.26 -13.41 6.69
CA LEU A 35 -9.38 -13.41 5.77
C LEU A 35 -9.70 -11.97 5.36
N VAL A 36 -9.76 -11.75 4.05
CA VAL A 36 -10.16 -10.47 3.45
C VAL A 36 -11.45 -10.67 2.66
N ARG A 37 -12.39 -9.74 2.80
CA ARG A 37 -13.57 -9.70 1.95
C ARG A 37 -13.17 -9.29 0.54
N ARG A 38 -13.53 -10.11 -0.45
CA ARG A 38 -13.32 -9.77 -1.87
C ARG A 38 -14.08 -8.51 -2.25
N PHE A 39 -13.36 -7.50 -2.73
CA PHE A 39 -13.94 -6.24 -3.22
C PHE A 39 -14.52 -6.34 -4.63
N ASP A 40 -14.16 -7.37 -5.39
CA ASP A 40 -14.65 -7.62 -6.76
C ASP A 40 -15.94 -8.47 -6.79
N ARG A 41 -16.68 -8.51 -5.67
CA ARG A 41 -17.91 -9.28 -5.50
C ARG A 41 -19.02 -8.43 -4.91
N ASN A 42 -20.21 -8.56 -5.48
CA ASN A 42 -21.45 -8.03 -4.92
C ASN A 42 -22.47 -9.17 -4.82
N GLY A 43 -22.54 -9.81 -3.64
CA GLY A 43 -23.24 -11.09 -3.48
C GLY A 43 -22.66 -12.15 -4.42
N ASN A 44 -23.50 -12.73 -5.26
CA ASN A 44 -23.08 -13.72 -6.26
C ASN A 44 -22.51 -13.10 -7.55
N SER A 45 -22.71 -11.80 -7.76
CA SER A 45 -22.24 -11.09 -8.95
C SER A 45 -20.76 -10.76 -8.85
N ARG A 46 -20.07 -10.82 -10.00
CA ARG A 46 -18.68 -10.36 -10.14
C ARG A 46 -18.68 -8.91 -10.60
N VAL A 47 -17.79 -8.12 -10.02
CA VAL A 47 -17.44 -6.79 -10.52
C VAL A 47 -16.15 -6.93 -11.31
N HIS A 48 -16.04 -6.26 -12.46
CA HIS A 48 -14.83 -6.36 -13.27
C HIS A 48 -13.64 -5.75 -12.52
N PHE A 49 -12.56 -6.52 -12.47
CA PHE A 49 -11.29 -6.15 -11.88
C PHE A 49 -10.18 -6.50 -12.87
N ALA A 50 -9.18 -5.64 -12.97
CA ALA A 50 -7.95 -5.90 -13.71
C ALA A 50 -6.77 -5.36 -12.91
N SER A 51 -5.67 -6.12 -12.82
CA SER A 51 -4.44 -5.60 -12.22
C SER A 51 -3.83 -4.52 -13.11
N ALA A 52 -2.98 -3.68 -12.52
CA ALA A 52 -2.25 -2.68 -13.28
C ALA A 52 -1.33 -3.33 -14.31
N MET A 53 -0.74 -4.49 -13.97
CA MET A 53 0.01 -5.31 -14.92
C MET A 53 -0.80 -5.61 -16.19
N THR A 54 -2.05 -6.05 -16.05
CA THR A 54 -2.93 -6.33 -17.21
C THR A 54 -3.33 -5.04 -17.94
N MET A 55 -3.69 -3.99 -17.21
CA MET A 55 -4.14 -2.73 -17.82
C MET A 55 -3.04 -2.00 -18.60
N LEU A 56 -1.79 -2.13 -18.15
CA LEU A 56 -0.62 -1.50 -18.77
C LEU A 56 0.09 -2.43 -19.78
N GLY A 57 -0.42 -3.65 -19.99
CA GLY A 57 0.19 -4.61 -20.91
C GLY A 57 1.58 -5.10 -20.48
N LYS A 58 1.87 -5.09 -19.18
CA LYS A 58 3.13 -5.55 -18.59
C LYS A 58 3.09 -7.08 -18.38
N THR A 59 4.28 -7.67 -18.27
CA THR A 59 4.44 -9.09 -17.93
C THR A 59 4.78 -9.28 -16.46
N ASP A 60 4.59 -10.50 -15.96
CA ASP A 60 5.03 -10.86 -14.61
C ASP A 60 6.55 -10.69 -14.50
N GLY A 61 7.02 -10.11 -13.39
CA GLY A 61 8.41 -9.68 -13.19
C GLY A 61 8.71 -8.22 -13.57
N ALA A 62 7.75 -7.47 -14.12
CA ALA A 62 7.87 -6.02 -14.29
C ALA A 62 8.11 -5.34 -12.93
N SER A 63 9.17 -4.55 -12.83
CA SER A 63 9.71 -4.02 -11.57
C SER A 63 10.56 -2.77 -11.80
N ALA A 64 11.07 -2.16 -10.74
CA ALA A 64 12.00 -1.04 -10.83
C ALA A 64 13.20 -1.32 -11.77
N ALA A 65 13.66 -2.58 -11.84
CA ALA A 65 14.78 -2.98 -12.70
C ALA A 65 14.53 -2.80 -14.21
N ASP A 66 13.27 -2.81 -14.66
CA ASP A 66 12.89 -2.53 -16.05
C ASP A 66 12.27 -1.13 -16.25
N GLY A 67 12.35 -0.28 -15.22
CA GLY A 67 11.79 1.07 -15.20
C GLY A 67 10.27 1.11 -14.97
N SER A 68 9.66 0.00 -14.55
CA SER A 68 8.24 0.01 -14.19
C SER A 68 8.00 0.86 -12.96
N SER A 69 7.10 1.84 -13.08
CA SER A 69 6.97 2.91 -12.10
C SER A 69 5.54 3.25 -11.72
N TYR A 70 5.41 3.89 -10.55
CA TYR A 70 4.17 4.51 -10.10
C TYR A 70 3.67 5.60 -11.06
N LEU A 71 4.54 6.22 -11.85
CA LEU A 71 4.16 7.23 -12.84
C LEU A 71 3.30 6.64 -13.98
N GLU A 72 3.43 5.35 -14.28
CA GLU A 72 2.56 4.65 -15.23
C GLU A 72 1.13 4.51 -14.69
N LEU A 73 0.99 4.19 -13.39
CA LEU A 73 -0.30 4.15 -12.68
C LEU A 73 -0.96 5.53 -12.66
N VAL A 74 -0.18 6.59 -12.38
CA VAL A 74 -0.64 7.98 -12.44
C VAL A 74 -1.14 8.34 -13.83
N SER A 75 -0.37 8.01 -14.86
CA SER A 75 -0.73 8.28 -16.26
C SER A 75 -2.01 7.57 -16.67
N PHE A 76 -2.19 6.31 -16.25
CA PHE A 76 -3.41 5.55 -16.49
C PHE A 76 -4.63 6.18 -15.81
N LEU A 77 -4.52 6.52 -14.52
CA LEU A 77 -5.61 7.14 -13.75
C LEU A 77 -6.01 8.49 -14.35
N LYS A 78 -5.05 9.32 -14.77
CA LYS A 78 -5.35 10.61 -15.44
C LYS A 78 -6.09 10.44 -16.75
N SER A 79 -5.76 9.39 -17.51
CA SER A 79 -6.29 9.20 -18.87
C SER A 79 -7.60 8.41 -18.90
N ASN A 80 -7.78 7.46 -17.98
CA ASN A 80 -8.86 6.46 -18.02
C ASN A 80 -9.68 6.37 -16.72
N GLY A 81 -9.25 7.05 -15.65
CA GLY A 81 -9.93 7.02 -14.36
C GLY A 81 -11.24 7.81 -14.37
N ALA A 82 -12.26 7.28 -13.70
CA ALA A 82 -13.55 7.95 -13.53
C ALA A 82 -13.51 9.08 -12.50
N ASP A 83 -12.65 8.97 -11.47
CA ASP A 83 -12.36 10.04 -10.51
C ASP A 83 -10.84 10.15 -10.26
N PRO A 84 -10.07 10.70 -11.22
CA PRO A 84 -8.62 10.76 -11.14
C PRO A 84 -8.14 11.52 -9.90
N LYS A 85 -8.84 12.58 -9.48
CA LYS A 85 -8.44 13.39 -8.33
C LYS A 85 -8.47 12.58 -7.03
N ARG A 86 -9.52 11.80 -6.81
CA ARG A 86 -9.61 10.92 -5.64
C ARG A 86 -8.57 9.80 -5.73
N ASP A 87 -8.48 9.15 -6.87
CA ASP A 87 -7.66 7.94 -7.03
C ASP A 87 -6.16 8.23 -7.04
N LEU A 88 -5.72 9.36 -7.61
CA LEU A 88 -4.32 9.80 -7.53
C LEU A 88 -3.91 10.13 -6.09
N LYS A 89 -4.81 10.76 -5.32
CA LYS A 89 -4.57 11.03 -3.91
C LYS A 89 -4.46 9.74 -3.10
N GLU A 90 -5.33 8.77 -3.36
CA GLU A 90 -5.28 7.44 -2.74
C GLU A 90 -3.99 6.69 -3.12
N LEU A 91 -3.61 6.69 -4.41
CA LEU A 91 -2.38 6.07 -4.89
C LEU A 91 -1.14 6.65 -4.19
N TRP A 92 -1.03 7.97 -4.14
CA TRP A 92 0.10 8.63 -3.48
C TRP A 92 0.18 8.27 -1.98
N ARG A 93 -0.96 8.23 -1.28
CA ARG A 93 -0.98 7.79 0.12
C ARG A 93 -0.55 6.33 0.28
N ARG A 94 -0.85 5.45 -0.70
CA ARG A 94 -0.38 4.05 -0.70
C ARG A 94 1.13 3.95 -0.87
N ILE A 95 1.75 4.80 -1.70
CA ILE A 95 3.21 4.86 -1.85
C ILE A 95 3.86 5.18 -0.51
N VAL A 96 3.41 6.28 0.14
CA VAL A 96 3.93 6.67 1.46
C VAL A 96 3.69 5.57 2.50
N PHE A 97 2.54 4.89 2.45
CA PHE A 97 2.23 3.79 3.35
C PHE A 97 3.11 2.56 3.12
N ASN A 98 3.34 2.16 1.86
CA ASN A 98 4.25 1.07 1.52
C ASN A 98 5.65 1.36 2.04
N MET A 99 6.14 2.58 1.87
CA MET A 99 7.42 3.03 2.45
C MET A 99 7.42 2.98 3.99
N ALA A 100 6.33 3.41 4.63
CA ALA A 100 6.21 3.43 6.09
C ALA A 100 6.24 2.05 6.76
N VAL A 101 5.98 0.99 5.99
CA VAL A 101 5.98 -0.40 6.45
C VAL A 101 6.99 -1.28 5.71
N SER A 102 7.86 -0.68 4.90
CA SER A 102 8.79 -1.38 4.01
C SER A 102 8.11 -2.51 3.21
N ASN A 103 6.95 -2.23 2.61
CA ASN A 103 6.28 -3.19 1.72
C ASN A 103 6.99 -3.23 0.36
N THR A 104 8.03 -4.06 0.26
CA THR A 104 8.86 -4.18 -0.94
C THR A 104 8.30 -5.14 -1.98
N ASP A 105 7.09 -5.68 -1.78
CA ASP A 105 6.40 -6.59 -2.71
C ASP A 105 5.20 -5.90 -3.39
N ASP A 106 5.27 -4.59 -3.62
CA ASP A 106 4.22 -3.77 -4.23
C ASP A 106 4.25 -3.76 -5.76
N HIS A 107 4.43 -4.93 -6.37
CA HIS A 107 4.49 -5.11 -7.82
C HIS A 107 3.20 -4.65 -8.55
N MET A 108 3.28 -4.48 -9.88
CA MET A 108 2.15 -4.12 -10.75
C MET A 108 0.90 -5.04 -10.62
N ARG A 109 1.07 -6.27 -10.14
CA ARG A 109 -0.03 -7.21 -9.87
C ARG A 109 -0.77 -6.95 -8.55
N ASN A 110 -0.12 -6.24 -7.62
CA ASN A 110 -0.65 -5.88 -6.30
C ASN A 110 -1.31 -4.48 -6.32
N HIS A 111 -1.30 -3.85 -7.49
CA HIS A 111 -2.17 -2.73 -7.83
C HIS A 111 -3.22 -3.17 -8.84
N GLY A 112 -4.41 -2.57 -8.79
CA GLY A 112 -5.46 -2.88 -9.74
C GLY A 112 -6.57 -1.85 -9.79
N PHE A 113 -7.48 -2.09 -10.71
CA PHE A 113 -8.59 -1.21 -11.02
C PHE A 113 -9.90 -1.99 -11.00
N ILE A 114 -10.95 -1.36 -10.52
CA ILE A 114 -12.31 -1.92 -10.45
C ILE A 114 -13.25 -1.08 -11.31
N LEU A 115 -14.04 -1.73 -12.16
CA LEU A 115 -15.01 -1.07 -13.03
C LEU A 115 -16.32 -0.85 -12.26
N LYS A 116 -16.66 0.42 -12.06
CA LYS A 116 -17.94 0.87 -11.49
C LYS A 116 -18.83 1.42 -12.62
N GLY A 117 -20.04 1.86 -12.28
CA GLY A 117 -21.02 2.35 -13.25
C GLY A 117 -20.59 3.61 -14.02
N ASP A 118 -19.65 4.38 -13.47
CA ASP A 118 -19.09 5.61 -14.02
C ASP A 118 -17.70 5.43 -14.65
N GLY A 119 -17.12 4.23 -14.58
CA GLY A 119 -15.83 3.90 -15.21
C GLY A 119 -14.85 3.20 -14.28
N TRP A 120 -13.57 3.24 -14.62
CA TRP A 120 -12.50 2.58 -13.86
C TRP A 120 -12.09 3.42 -12.65
N HIS A 121 -12.00 2.77 -11.49
CA HIS A 121 -11.47 3.34 -10.27
C HIS A 121 -10.29 2.52 -9.78
N LEU A 122 -9.36 3.14 -9.05
CA LEU A 122 -8.36 2.40 -8.29
C LEU A 122 -9.07 1.42 -7.33
N SER A 123 -8.68 0.14 -7.36
CA SER A 123 -9.26 -0.87 -6.45
C SER A 123 -8.90 -0.55 -5.01
N PRO A 124 -9.62 -1.10 -4.02
CA PRO A 124 -9.11 -1.16 -2.65
C PRO A 124 -7.70 -1.75 -2.61
N LEU A 125 -6.90 -1.33 -1.63
CA LEU A 125 -5.56 -1.86 -1.36
C LEU A 125 -5.67 -3.30 -0.84
N TYR A 126 -4.77 -4.17 -1.31
CA TYR A 126 -4.68 -5.57 -0.92
C TYR A 126 -3.23 -6.04 -1.00
N ASP A 127 -2.94 -7.19 -0.38
CA ASP A 127 -1.64 -7.87 -0.41
C ASP A 127 -0.48 -6.96 0.01
N VAL A 128 -0.53 -6.50 1.26
CA VAL A 128 0.48 -5.61 1.84
C VAL A 128 1.10 -6.29 3.05
N ASN A 129 2.42 -6.43 3.03
CA ASN A 129 3.17 -7.07 4.11
C ASN A 129 4.39 -6.24 4.49
N PRO A 130 4.75 -6.19 5.79
CA PRO A 130 5.96 -5.52 6.20
C PRO A 130 7.19 -6.40 5.92
N VAL A 131 8.27 -5.81 5.40
CA VAL A 131 9.52 -6.52 5.11
C VAL A 131 10.67 -5.87 5.90
N PRO A 132 11.28 -6.57 6.89
CA PRO A 132 12.23 -5.95 7.81
C PRO A 132 13.56 -5.56 7.15
N GLU A 133 13.95 -6.23 6.09
CA GLU A 133 15.22 -5.98 5.39
C GLU A 133 14.99 -5.26 4.05
N GLY A 134 13.81 -4.65 3.87
CA GLY A 134 13.45 -3.95 2.65
C GLY A 134 13.98 -2.51 2.61
N ASP A 135 14.68 -2.18 1.53
CA ASP A 135 15.30 -0.87 1.27
C ASP A 135 14.72 -0.17 0.02
N GLU A 136 14.20 -0.94 -0.94
CA GLU A 136 13.56 -0.45 -2.16
C GLU A 136 12.14 -1.02 -2.35
N LEU A 137 11.25 -0.23 -2.95
CA LEU A 137 9.95 -0.71 -3.44
C LEU A 137 10.13 -1.55 -4.72
N SER A 138 9.14 -2.38 -5.05
CA SER A 138 9.13 -3.17 -6.28
C SER A 138 9.03 -2.32 -7.55
N LEU A 139 8.52 -1.08 -7.44
CA LEU A 139 8.31 -0.15 -8.55
C LEU A 139 9.10 1.13 -8.30
N CYS A 140 9.64 1.74 -9.36
CA CYS A 140 10.19 3.09 -9.25
C CYS A 140 9.10 4.07 -8.80
N VAL A 141 9.45 4.93 -7.85
CA VAL A 141 8.58 5.99 -7.33
C VAL A 141 8.53 7.12 -8.34
N ASN A 142 9.69 7.55 -8.83
CA ASN A 142 9.85 8.46 -9.98
C ASN A 142 10.28 7.65 -11.23
N GLU A 143 11.03 8.27 -12.15
CA GLU A 143 11.46 7.65 -13.40
C GLU A 143 12.40 6.44 -13.22
N ASP A 144 13.26 6.42 -12.20
CA ASP A 144 14.31 5.41 -12.04
C ASP A 144 14.69 5.06 -10.59
N ASP A 145 14.14 5.75 -9.58
CA ASP A 145 14.45 5.53 -8.16
C ASP A 145 13.31 4.81 -7.44
N ALA A 146 13.63 3.70 -6.76
CA ALA A 146 12.70 2.90 -5.98
C ALA A 146 12.97 2.97 -4.46
N THR A 147 13.90 3.81 -4.02
CA THR A 147 14.32 3.93 -2.62
C THR A 147 13.15 4.23 -1.70
N ILE A 148 13.09 3.56 -0.55
CA ILE A 148 12.18 3.93 0.53
C ILE A 148 12.64 5.27 1.12
N SER A 149 12.03 6.36 0.62
CA SER A 149 12.39 7.74 0.98
C SER A 149 11.17 8.64 0.97
N LEU A 150 10.93 9.35 2.08
CA LEU A 150 9.83 10.32 2.12
C LEU A 150 10.07 11.48 1.16
N ASP A 151 11.32 11.93 0.99
CA ASP A 151 11.65 13.02 0.06
C ASP A 151 11.28 12.63 -1.38
N LEU A 152 11.55 11.37 -1.76
CA LEU A 152 11.17 10.83 -3.06
C LEU A 152 9.65 10.74 -3.23
N ALA A 153 8.91 10.32 -2.19
CA ALA A 153 7.46 10.34 -2.22
C ALA A 153 6.89 11.77 -2.33
N LEU A 154 7.52 12.76 -1.69
CA LEU A 154 7.12 14.17 -1.77
C LEU A 154 7.39 14.76 -3.15
N GLU A 155 8.48 14.35 -3.81
CA GLU A 155 8.83 14.77 -5.18
C GLU A 155 7.71 14.46 -6.17
N ILE A 156 7.11 13.27 -6.07
CA ILE A 156 6.09 12.83 -7.01
C ILE A 156 4.66 13.30 -6.66
N ALA A 157 4.47 13.94 -5.50
CA ALA A 157 3.16 14.44 -5.06
C ALA A 157 2.46 15.38 -6.07
N PRO A 158 3.17 16.30 -6.78
CA PRO A 158 2.57 17.13 -7.82
C PRO A 158 2.03 16.34 -9.00
N TYR A 159 2.63 15.20 -9.35
CA TYR A 159 2.09 14.32 -10.41
C TYR A 159 0.75 13.71 -10.01
N CYS A 160 0.47 13.60 -8.72
CA CYS A 160 -0.81 13.17 -8.15
C CYS A 160 -1.78 14.34 -7.87
N ASP A 161 -1.49 15.55 -8.36
CA ASP A 161 -2.25 16.78 -8.13
C ASP A 161 -2.36 17.18 -6.64
N ILE A 162 -1.36 16.81 -5.84
CA ILE A 162 -1.26 17.15 -4.41
C ILE A 162 -0.27 18.31 -4.23
N LYS A 163 -0.69 19.35 -3.51
CA LYS A 163 0.20 20.46 -3.16
C LYS A 163 1.24 20.00 -2.16
N ALA A 164 2.48 20.47 -2.30
CA ALA A 164 3.60 20.09 -1.42
C ALA A 164 3.26 20.20 0.08
N LYS A 165 2.61 21.28 0.51
CA LYS A 165 2.20 21.44 1.91
C LYS A 165 1.23 20.35 2.38
N ASP A 166 0.24 20.02 1.54
CA ASP A 166 -0.74 18.98 1.86
C ASP A 166 -0.11 17.59 1.85
N ALA A 167 0.84 17.35 0.95
CA ALA A 167 1.64 16.13 0.89
C ALA A 167 2.44 15.92 2.18
N VAL A 168 3.20 16.93 2.62
CA VAL A 168 3.96 16.86 3.88
C VAL A 168 3.05 16.55 5.07
N CYS A 169 1.90 17.23 5.18
CA CYS A 169 0.94 16.96 6.26
C CYS A 169 0.42 15.51 6.22
N MET A 170 -0.04 15.04 5.05
CA MET A 170 -0.56 13.68 4.91
C MET A 170 0.49 12.61 5.18
N ALA A 171 1.73 12.82 4.74
CA ALA A 171 2.79 11.86 5.00
C ALA A 171 3.15 11.77 6.48
N LYS A 172 3.29 12.92 7.16
CA LYS A 172 3.52 12.96 8.62
C LYS A 172 2.39 12.25 9.38
N GLU A 173 1.14 12.42 8.96
CA GLU A 173 -0.01 11.70 9.54
C GLU A 173 0.10 10.18 9.36
N ILE A 174 0.48 9.71 8.17
CA ILE A 174 0.67 8.27 7.89
C ILE A 174 1.80 7.71 8.76
N LEU A 175 3.00 8.32 8.73
CA LEU A 175 4.16 7.86 9.50
C LEU A 175 3.86 7.81 11.00
N LYS A 176 3.26 8.88 11.54
CA LYS A 176 2.84 8.94 12.94
C LYS A 176 1.86 7.83 13.28
N THR A 177 0.84 7.63 12.44
CA THR A 177 -0.18 6.59 12.67
C THR A 177 0.44 5.20 12.69
N VAL A 178 1.35 4.90 11.77
CA VAL A 178 2.07 3.62 11.73
C VAL A 178 2.91 3.43 12.99
N ARG A 179 3.76 4.42 13.31
CA ARG A 179 4.64 4.42 14.49
C ARG A 179 3.89 4.14 15.79
N GLU A 180 2.76 4.82 15.99
CA GLU A 180 2.00 4.76 17.24
C GLU A 180 1.18 3.47 17.39
N ASN A 181 0.99 2.69 16.32
CA ASN A 181 0.03 1.59 16.31
C ASN A 181 0.59 0.22 15.92
N TRP A 182 1.72 0.12 15.21
CA TRP A 182 2.17 -1.16 14.64
C TRP A 182 2.39 -2.24 15.72
N ASN A 183 3.06 -1.88 16.82
CA ASN A 183 3.37 -2.80 17.92
C ASN A 183 2.10 -3.20 18.71
N ARG A 184 1.19 -2.25 18.91
CA ARG A 184 -0.10 -2.48 19.59
C ARG A 184 -0.98 -3.43 18.77
N LEU A 185 -1.06 -3.22 17.45
CA LEU A 185 -1.80 -4.08 16.54
C LEU A 185 -1.16 -5.46 16.43
N ALA A 186 0.19 -5.54 16.40
CA ALA A 186 0.89 -6.81 16.40
C ALA A 186 0.57 -7.63 17.66
N THR A 187 0.59 -6.99 18.82
CA THR A 187 0.18 -7.61 20.09
C THR A 187 -1.27 -8.06 20.05
N ALA A 188 -2.18 -7.25 19.51
CA ALA A 188 -3.60 -7.62 19.35
C ALA A 188 -3.82 -8.80 18.39
N CYS A 189 -2.93 -9.00 17.41
CA CYS A 189 -2.92 -10.14 16.50
C CYS A 189 -2.17 -11.37 17.07
N GLY A 190 -1.77 -11.35 18.35
CA GLY A 190 -1.12 -12.47 19.01
C GLY A 190 0.35 -12.68 18.63
N LEU A 191 0.99 -11.71 17.98
CA LEU A 191 2.41 -11.80 17.61
C LEU A 191 3.30 -11.66 18.86
N SER A 192 4.23 -12.59 19.04
CA SER A 192 5.16 -12.59 20.17
C SER A 192 6.08 -11.36 20.16
N ARG A 193 6.63 -11.02 21.33
CA ARG A 193 7.64 -9.95 21.41
C ARG A 193 8.84 -10.21 20.50
N SER A 194 9.31 -11.45 20.40
CA SER A 194 10.42 -11.80 19.50
C SER A 194 10.09 -11.57 18.03
N ALA A 195 8.85 -11.90 17.59
CA ALA A 195 8.41 -11.61 16.24
C ALA A 195 8.31 -10.11 15.99
N GLN A 196 7.85 -9.34 16.97
CA GLN A 196 7.79 -7.88 16.90
C GLN A 196 9.18 -7.23 16.82
N GLU A 197 10.14 -7.70 17.61
CA GLU A 197 11.54 -7.22 17.52
C GLU A 197 12.16 -7.54 16.17
N TYR A 198 11.90 -8.73 15.62
CA TYR A 198 12.36 -9.12 14.29
C TYR A 198 11.76 -8.23 13.19
N MET A 199 10.47 -7.87 13.30
CA MET A 199 9.78 -7.05 12.29
C MET A 199 10.02 -5.55 12.45
N ARG A 200 10.49 -5.09 13.61
CA ARG A 200 10.70 -3.67 13.94
C ARG A 200 11.41 -2.87 12.84
N PRO A 201 12.48 -3.37 12.17
CA PRO A 201 13.17 -2.62 11.13
C PRO A 201 12.28 -2.21 9.94
N ALA A 202 11.21 -2.96 9.64
CA ALA A 202 10.26 -2.63 8.58
C ALA A 202 9.52 -1.30 8.79
N PHE A 203 9.57 -0.73 10.00
CA PHE A 203 8.90 0.51 10.36
C PHE A 203 9.87 1.67 10.60
N SER A 204 11.15 1.53 10.22
CA SER A 204 12.22 2.48 10.58
C SER A 204 11.98 3.88 10.04
N LEU A 205 11.47 4.02 8.81
CA LEU A 205 11.14 5.31 8.19
C LEU A 205 10.22 6.17 9.07
N THR A 206 9.35 5.54 9.86
CA THR A 206 8.41 6.25 10.74
C THR A 206 9.06 6.99 11.90
N TYR A 207 10.33 6.70 12.20
CA TYR A 207 11.12 7.32 13.26
C TYR A 207 12.11 8.38 12.75
N GLU A 208 12.38 8.42 11.44
CA GLU A 208 13.38 9.35 10.86
C GLU A 208 12.91 10.81 10.83
N TYR A 209 11.59 11.04 10.83
CA TYR A 209 10.98 12.37 10.66
C TYR A 209 10.39 12.96 11.94
N GLU A 210 10.85 12.52 13.11
CA GLU A 210 10.40 13.01 14.42
C GLU A 210 10.91 14.44 14.74
N ASP A 211 12.02 14.86 14.11
CA ASP A 211 12.78 16.06 14.48
C ASP A 211 12.77 17.19 13.42
N SER A 212 11.80 17.23 12.51
CA SER A 212 11.68 18.28 11.46
C SER A 212 10.39 19.09 11.50
#